data_AF-D8DY35-F1
#
_entry.id   AF-D8DY35-F1
#
_cell.length_a   1.000
_cell.length_b   1.000
_cell.length_c   1.000
_cell.angle_alpha   90.00
_cell.angle_beta   90.00
_cell.angle_gamma   90.00
#
_symmetry.space_group_name_H-M   'P 1'
#
loop_
_entity.id
_entity.type
_entity.pdbx_description
1 polymer ?
#
loop_
_entity_poly.entity_id
_entity_poly.type
_entity_poly.pdbx_seq_one_letter_code
_entity_poly.pdbx_strand_id
1 'polypeptide(L)'
;MGKGKKGGKRLTKKQLTEKLLNLFQSHPDEVLSFKDIFHMLHLDTHPLKMLAIDVMEEMAWDDYLMKIADNKYPAQYQGTVT
;
A
#
# COMPACT_ATOMS: atom_id res chain seq x y z
N MET A 1 -26.51 10.56 -16.01
CA MET A 1 -25.75 9.84 -14.96
C MET A 1 -24.27 10.02 -15.22
N GLY A 2 -23.56 10.67 -14.30
CA GLY A 2 -22.24 11.26 -14.56
C GLY A 2 -21.10 10.24 -14.64
N LYS A 3 -20.41 10.19 -15.78
CA LYS A 3 -19.01 9.72 -15.85
C LYS A 3 -18.10 10.95 -15.71
N GLY A 4 -17.99 11.42 -14.49
CA GLY A 4 -17.13 12.53 -14.13
C GLY A 4 -15.66 12.17 -14.32
N LYS A 5 -15.04 12.82 -15.31
CA LYS A 5 -13.66 13.33 -15.30
C LYS A 5 -12.56 12.29 -15.02
N LYS A 6 -11.91 11.85 -16.11
CA LYS A 6 -10.47 11.53 -16.15
C LYS A 6 -9.66 12.82 -15.85
N GLY A 7 -9.77 13.32 -14.62
CA GLY A 7 -8.72 14.18 -14.08
C GLY A 7 -7.60 13.22 -13.67
N GLY A 8 -6.42 13.36 -14.27
CA GLY A 8 -5.20 12.74 -13.74
C GLY A 8 -4.96 13.27 -12.34
N LYS A 9 -5.69 12.74 -11.36
CA LYS A 9 -5.52 13.07 -9.95
C LYS A 9 -4.21 12.41 -9.57
N ARG A 10 -3.19 13.25 -9.38
CA ARG A 10 -1.99 12.87 -8.64
C ARG A 10 -2.43 12.01 -7.46
N LEU A 11 -2.00 10.75 -7.46
CA LEU A 11 -2.28 9.83 -6.37
C LEU A 11 -1.75 10.48 -5.10
N THR A 12 -2.65 10.82 -4.16
CA THR A 12 -2.24 11.45 -2.91
C THR A 12 -1.80 10.38 -1.92
N LYS A 13 -0.96 10.75 -0.94
CA LYS A 13 -0.52 9.82 0.13
C LYS A 13 -1.70 9.08 0.76
N LYS A 14 -2.76 9.81 1.13
CA LYS A 14 -4.00 9.22 1.70
C LYS A 14 -4.63 8.15 0.80
N GLN A 15 -4.77 8.44 -0.49
CA GLN A 15 -5.34 7.47 -1.44
C GLN A 15 -4.44 6.24 -1.62
N LEU A 16 -3.13 6.41 -1.50
CA LEU A 16 -2.17 5.33 -1.56
C LEU A 16 -2.23 4.47 -0.30
N THR A 17 -2.32 5.09 0.88
CA THR A 17 -2.54 4.40 2.17
C THR A 17 -3.80 3.55 2.13
N GLU A 18 -4.94 4.11 1.70
CA GLU A 18 -6.20 3.36 1.60
C GLU A 18 -6.08 2.17 0.64
N LYS A 19 -5.37 2.33 -0.48
CA LYS A 19 -5.13 1.26 -1.45
C LYS A 19 -4.25 0.15 -0.87
N LEU A 20 -3.18 0.52 -0.16
CA LEU A 20 -2.29 -0.42 0.50
C LEU A 20 -3.03 -1.19 1.61
N LEU A 21 -3.79 -0.51 2.46
CA LEU A 21 -4.61 -1.16 3.48
C LEU A 21 -5.59 -2.16 2.88
N ASN A 22 -6.33 -1.79 1.84
CA ASN A 22 -7.25 -2.71 1.14
C ASN A 22 -6.50 -3.90 0.50
N LEU A 23 -5.31 -3.66 -0.05
CA LEU A 23 -4.47 -4.71 -0.64
C LEU A 23 -4.07 -5.74 0.42
N PHE A 24 -3.53 -5.29 1.56
CA PHE A 24 -3.16 -6.18 2.65
C PHE A 24 -4.38 -6.87 3.27
N GLN A 25 -5.50 -6.17 3.48
CA GLN A 25 -6.74 -6.79 3.96
C GLN A 25 -7.31 -7.85 2.99
N SER A 26 -7.10 -7.69 1.68
CA SER A 26 -7.54 -8.68 0.68
C SER A 26 -6.60 -9.89 0.59
N HIS A 27 -5.36 -9.74 1.08
CA HIS A 27 -4.30 -10.76 1.00
C HIS A 27 -3.67 -11.01 2.39
N PRO A 28 -4.46 -11.35 3.44
CA PRO A 28 -4.00 -11.39 4.85
C PRO A 28 -2.91 -12.43 5.12
N ASP A 29 -2.93 -13.54 4.39
CA ASP A 29 -2.01 -14.68 4.55
C ASP A 29 -0.86 -14.68 3.54
N GLU A 30 -0.82 -13.70 2.63
CA GLU A 30 0.22 -13.60 1.63
C GLU A 30 1.29 -12.58 2.03
N VAL A 31 2.54 -12.94 1.76
CA VAL A 31 3.67 -12.05 1.94
C VAL A 31 3.92 -11.34 0.61
N LEU A 32 3.52 -10.07 0.54
CA LEU A 32 3.65 -9.27 -0.67
C LEU A 32 5.01 -8.55 -0.68
N SER A 33 5.72 -8.65 -1.81
CA SER A 33 6.94 -7.89 -2.03
C SER A 33 6.64 -6.52 -2.64
N PHE A 34 7.59 -5.58 -2.59
CA PHE A 34 7.44 -4.29 -3.27
C PHE A 34 7.09 -4.44 -4.75
N LYS A 35 7.65 -5.43 -5.45
CA LYS A 35 7.32 -5.66 -6.86
C LYS A 35 5.86 -6.02 -7.06
N ASP A 36 5.33 -6.89 -6.19
CA ASP A 36 3.93 -7.34 -6.27
C ASP A 36 2.99 -6.19 -5.97
N ILE A 37 3.30 -5.39 -4.95
CA ILE A 37 2.53 -4.20 -4.57
C ILE A 37 2.52 -3.17 -5.71
N PHE A 38 3.67 -2.91 -6.34
CA PHE A 38 3.74 -1.98 -7.46
C PHE A 38 2.94 -2.49 -8.67
N HIS A 39 2.96 -3.80 -8.92
CA HIS A 39 2.20 -4.42 -10.00
C HIS A 39 0.69 -4.33 -9.75
N MET A 40 0.25 -4.69 -8.54
CA MET A 40 -1.17 -4.70 -8.16
C MET A 40 -1.77 -3.29 -8.07
N LEU A 41 -0.98 -2.31 -7.61
CA LEU A 41 -1.42 -0.91 -7.52
C LEU A 41 -1.17 -0.11 -8.80
N HIS A 42 -0.65 -0.74 -9.86
CA HIS A 42 -0.29 -0.10 -11.13
C HIS A 42 0.59 1.14 -10.95
N LEU A 43 1.61 1.02 -10.08
CA LEU A 43 2.59 2.06 -9.81
C LEU A 43 3.73 1.96 -10.83
N ASP A 44 3.46 2.34 -12.07
CA ASP A 44 4.41 2.13 -13.18
C ASP A 44 5.56 3.14 -13.19
N THR A 45 5.34 4.34 -12.64
CA THR A 45 6.32 5.43 -12.68
C THR A 45 7.22 5.45 -11.44
N HIS A 46 8.49 5.82 -11.61
CA HIS A 46 9.45 5.92 -10.51
C HIS A 46 8.95 6.82 -9.35
N PRO A 47 8.39 8.02 -9.58
CA PRO A 47 7.86 8.85 -8.50
C PRO A 47 6.72 8.20 -7.71
N LEU A 48 5.85 7.41 -8.37
CA LEU A 48 4.78 6.69 -7.68
C LEU A 48 5.31 5.52 -6.83
N LYS A 49 6.35 4.83 -7.31
CA LYS A 49 7.03 3.78 -6.54
C LYS A 49 7.69 4.34 -5.29
N MET A 50 8.41 5.45 -5.42
CA MET A 50 9.03 6.12 -4.26
C MET A 50 7.97 6.60 -3.27
N LEU A 51 6.85 7.16 -3.75
CA LEU A 51 5.74 7.56 -2.88
C LEU A 51 5.13 6.37 -2.13
N ALA A 52 5.03 5.21 -2.77
CA ALA A 52 4.53 3.99 -2.11
C ALA A 52 5.52 3.47 -1.07
N ILE A 53 6.83 3.54 -1.35
CA ILE A 53 7.86 3.19 -0.36
C ILE A 53 7.76 4.13 0.84
N ASP A 54 7.72 5.45 0.64
CA ASP A 54 7.58 6.43 1.73
C ASP A 54 6.35 6.14 2.60
N VAL A 55 5.19 5.88 1.99
CA VAL A 55 3.95 5.58 2.72
C VAL A 55 4.03 4.22 3.43
N MET A 56 4.66 3.22 2.83
CA MET A 56 4.85 1.92 3.48
C MET A 56 5.84 1.98 4.64
N GLU A 57 6.89 2.80 4.54
CA GLU A 57 7.81 3.07 5.64
C GLU A 57 7.11 3.83 6.77
N GLU A 58 6.30 4.84 6.47
CA GLU A 58 5.45 5.54 7.44
C GLU A 58 4.50 4.55 8.16
N MET A 59 3.80 3.68 7.41
CA MET A 59 2.89 2.67 8.01
C MET A 59 3.63 1.59 8.82
N ALA A 60 4.83 1.20 8.41
CA ALA A 60 5.65 0.27 9.18
C ALA A 60 6.17 0.90 10.48
N TRP A 61 6.40 2.23 10.46
CA TRP A 61 6.80 2.98 11.65
C TRP A 61 5.65 3.14 12.65
N ASP A 62 4.42 3.29 12.17
CA ASP A 62 3.20 3.35 12.98
C ASP A 62 2.67 1.96 13.43
N ASP A 63 3.46 0.89 13.32
CA ASP A 63 3.10 -0.51 13.61
C ASP A 63 1.88 -1.06 12.81
N TYR A 64 1.46 -0.40 11.73
CA TYR A 64 0.40 -0.89 10.84
C TYR A 64 0.86 -2.03 9.92
N LEU A 65 2.15 -2.06 9.58
CA LEU A 65 2.77 -3.12 8.78
C LEU A 65 3.95 -3.71 9.53
N MET A 66 3.94 -5.03 9.74
CA MET A 66 5.13 -5.72 10.24
C MET A 66 6.13 -5.89 9.08
N LYS A 67 7.41 -5.57 9.25
CA LYS A 67 8.42 -5.89 8.24
C LYS A 67 8.98 -7.29 8.55
N ILE A 68 8.57 -8.33 7.81
CA ILE A 68 9.09 -9.71 8.02
C ILE A 68 10.51 -9.85 7.45
N ALA A 69 10.83 -9.15 6.37
CA ALA A 69 12.17 -9.10 5.80
C ALA A 69 12.39 -7.77 5.07
N ASP A 70 13.64 -7.47 4.66
CA ASP A 70 14.03 -6.17 4.11
C ASP A 70 13.10 -5.61 3.02
N ASN A 71 12.39 -6.46 2.27
CA ASN A 71 11.41 -6.09 1.24
C ASN A 71 10.07 -6.88 1.32
N LYS A 72 9.68 -7.40 2.50
CA LYS A 72 8.50 -8.27 2.66
C LYS A 72 7.68 -7.89 3.89
N TYR A 73 6.37 -7.71 3.70
CA TYR A 73 5.43 -7.37 4.77
C TYR A 73 4.35 -8.47 4.83
N PRO A 74 4.09 -9.12 5.99
CA PRO A 74 2.87 -9.87 6.19
C PRO A 74 1.72 -8.89 6.29
N ALA A 75 0.60 -9.23 5.68
CA ALA A 75 -0.63 -8.50 5.81
C ALA A 75 -1.36 -8.73 7.15
N GLN A 76 -0.63 -8.99 8.23
CA GLN A 76 -1.23 -9.17 9.55
C GLN A 76 -1.50 -7.80 10.18
N TYR A 77 -2.73 -7.34 10.06
CA TYR A 77 -3.26 -6.19 10.79
C TYR A 77 -3.33 -6.54 12.29
N GLN A 78 -2.33 -6.13 13.08
CA GLN A 78 -2.38 -6.26 14.54
C GLN A 78 -3.19 -5.10 15.17
N GLY A 79 -4.45 -4.98 14.76
CA GLY A 79 -5.40 -4.00 15.30
C GLY A 79 -6.41 -4.58 16.29
N THR A 80 -6.10 -5.71 16.94
CA THR A 80 -6.95 -6.25 18.02
C THR A 80 -6.10 -6.52 19.25
N VAL A 81 -5.93 -5.48 20.08
CA VAL A 81 -5.66 -5.65 21.50
C VAL A 81 -6.94 -6.27 22.08
N THR A 82 -6.86 -7.52 22.54
CA THR A 82 -7.88 -8.15 23.40
C THR A 82 -7.37 -8.15 24.82
#